data_AF-A0A418TDS2-F1
#
_entry.id   AF-A0A418TDS2-F1
#
_cell.length_a   1.000
_cell.length_b   1.000
_cell.length_c   1.000
_cell.angle_alpha   90.00
_cell.angle_beta   90.00
_cell.angle_gamma   90.00
#
_symmetry.space_group_name_H-M   'P 1'
#
loop_
_entity.id
_entity.type
_entity.pdbx_description
1 polymer ?
#
loop_
_entity_poly.entity_id
_entity_poly.type
_entity_poly.pdbx_seq_one_letter_code
_entity_poly.pdbx_strand_id
1 'polypeptide(L)'
;MRKSADSEDSSSLLSDQSTDMASSDTGDNGAPQYHEANPEPMSEDAKQRERDFRKKLNQAAREIVSDSIHARVKLIVHRPDYDQDSKRQYIRLSQELMPVVQEIARKTLPLLEHETSAEFERNRYYGSRFQADSVAYRDYRYFAKKRTPSESPSLVVGLRVDESASMSAFGRLEAAKRAVIAVYEFCRLCQIPVVIYGDTADVSKLEQMSLYAYADFDKPDVHDRYRLMRIQARSNNRDGMALRIMAERLVQAPQQTKLLISISDGQPKAMDDYTGSYAARDMQQTIVEYERKGVAFLASAIGQDKDVIHDIYGQDKFLDIANLREFPARLVRIIARYL
;
A
#
# COMPACT_ATOMS: atom_id res chain seq x y z
N MET A 1 -50.78 -11.44 54.49
CA MET A 1 -50.89 -12.57 55.43
C MET A 1 -50.15 -13.76 54.84
N ARG A 2 -49.16 -14.27 55.60
CA ARG A 2 -48.67 -15.67 55.71
C ARG A 2 -48.27 -16.48 54.45
N LYS A 3 -46.96 -16.79 54.46
CA LYS A 3 -46.30 -18.12 54.52
C LYS A 3 -45.65 -18.69 53.24
N SER A 4 -44.32 -18.59 53.24
CA SER A 4 -43.29 -19.63 52.98
C SER A 4 -43.66 -20.99 53.62
N ALA A 5 -43.11 -22.16 53.27
CA ALA A 5 -41.85 -22.58 52.64
C ALA A 5 -42.03 -24.01 52.09
N ASP A 6 -41.10 -24.51 51.28
CA ASP A 6 -40.45 -25.80 51.59
C ASP A 6 -39.09 -25.92 50.88
N SER A 7 -38.14 -26.32 51.70
CA SER A 7 -36.75 -26.67 51.47
C SER A 7 -36.64 -28.18 51.30
N GLU A 8 -35.67 -28.67 50.52
CA GLU A 8 -35.00 -29.92 50.89
C GLU A 8 -33.60 -30.00 50.28
N ASP A 9 -32.74 -30.67 51.04
CA ASP A 9 -31.30 -30.55 51.11
C ASP A 9 -30.63 -31.87 50.65
N SER A 10 -29.38 -31.73 50.24
CA SER A 10 -28.29 -32.69 50.02
C SER A 10 -28.47 -34.23 50.18
N SER A 11 -27.85 -34.94 49.22
CA SER A 11 -26.83 -36.02 49.40
C SER A 11 -27.14 -37.38 48.77
N SER A 12 -26.25 -37.86 47.90
CA SER A 12 -25.46 -39.10 48.10
C SER A 12 -24.70 -39.53 46.84
N LEU A 13 -23.50 -40.03 47.09
CA LEU A 13 -22.53 -40.62 46.16
C LEU A 13 -23.03 -41.98 45.64
N LEU A 14 -22.67 -42.37 44.42
CA LEU A 14 -21.83 -43.54 44.12
C LEU A 14 -21.62 -43.74 42.60
N SER A 15 -20.44 -44.29 42.33
CA SER A 15 -19.76 -44.63 41.08
C SER A 15 -20.48 -45.59 40.14
N ASP A 16 -20.21 -45.47 38.84
CA ASP A 16 -19.83 -46.65 38.06
C ASP A 16 -18.90 -46.37 36.87
N GLN A 17 -17.97 -47.30 36.67
CA GLN A 17 -16.88 -47.29 35.71
C GLN A 17 -17.37 -47.77 34.32
N SER A 18 -16.79 -47.24 33.25
CA SER A 18 -16.34 -48.07 32.12
C SER A 18 -15.32 -47.32 31.28
N THR A 19 -14.16 -47.95 31.14
CA THR A 19 -13.01 -47.56 30.33
C THR A 19 -13.18 -48.04 28.89
N ASP A 20 -12.35 -47.44 28.03
CA ASP A 20 -11.83 -47.96 26.77
C ASP A 20 -12.73 -47.92 25.53
N MET A 21 -12.40 -46.99 24.62
CA MET A 21 -12.21 -47.38 23.21
C MET A 21 -10.97 -46.71 22.61
N ALA A 22 -10.18 -47.59 22.00
CA ALA A 22 -8.83 -47.45 21.52
C ALA A 22 -8.63 -46.40 20.41
N SER A 23 -7.45 -45.78 20.52
CA SER A 23 -6.69 -45.20 19.42
C SER A 23 -6.24 -46.29 18.44
N SER A 24 -6.51 -46.10 17.16
CA SER A 24 -5.58 -46.44 16.08
C SER A 24 -6.06 -45.78 14.79
N ASP A 25 -5.29 -44.85 14.24
CA ASP A 25 -4.95 -45.00 12.83
C ASP A 25 -3.56 -44.45 12.53
N THR A 26 -2.80 -45.31 11.89
CA THR A 26 -1.39 -45.19 11.55
C THR A 26 -1.31 -44.53 10.19
N GLY A 27 -0.84 -43.28 10.15
CA GLY A 27 -0.42 -42.64 8.91
C GLY A 27 0.92 -43.18 8.46
N ASP A 28 0.90 -43.92 7.36
CA ASP A 28 2.07 -44.35 6.60
C ASP A 28 2.90 -43.12 6.14
N ASN A 29 4.21 -43.17 6.39
CA ASN A 29 5.22 -42.09 6.33
C ASN A 29 5.33 -41.19 7.58
N GLY A 30 6.26 -41.56 8.48
CA GLY A 30 6.59 -40.88 9.73
C GLY A 30 7.16 -39.46 9.61
N ALA A 31 6.35 -38.52 9.14
CA ALA A 31 6.55 -37.09 9.36
C ALA A 31 5.46 -36.58 10.34
N PRO A 32 5.83 -35.95 11.47
CA PRO A 32 4.84 -35.41 12.40
C PRO A 32 4.00 -34.33 11.71
N GLN A 33 2.69 -34.54 11.66
CA GLN A 33 1.73 -33.57 11.15
C GLN A 33 1.56 -32.46 12.19
N TYR A 34 2.31 -31.39 12.02
CA TYR A 34 2.13 -30.17 12.80
C TYR A 34 0.76 -29.57 12.45
N HIS A 35 -0.21 -29.71 13.35
CA HIS A 35 -1.36 -28.82 13.36
C HIS A 35 -0.82 -27.41 13.64
N GLU A 36 -0.78 -26.53 12.64
CA GLU A 36 -0.51 -25.11 12.85
C GLU A 36 -1.54 -24.58 13.85
N ALA A 37 -1.07 -24.24 15.04
CA ALA A 37 -1.87 -23.61 16.07
C ALA A 37 -2.57 -22.38 15.49
N ASN A 38 -3.82 -22.18 15.90
CA ASN A 38 -4.58 -20.94 15.69
C ASN A 38 -3.64 -19.73 15.89
N PRO A 39 -3.70 -18.68 15.04
CA PRO A 39 -2.83 -17.54 15.22
C PRO A 39 -3.06 -16.97 16.62
N GLU A 40 -2.01 -16.89 17.42
CA GLU A 40 -2.11 -16.32 18.76
C GLU A 40 -2.76 -14.94 18.66
N PRO A 41 -3.77 -14.64 19.50
CA PRO A 41 -4.39 -13.33 19.50
C PRO A 41 -3.31 -12.29 19.78
N MET A 42 -3.26 -11.24 18.94
CA MET A 42 -2.36 -10.10 19.10
C MET A 42 -2.35 -9.65 20.56
N SER A 43 -1.16 -9.51 21.16
CA SER A 43 -0.99 -8.96 22.51
C SER A 43 -1.77 -7.64 22.66
N GLU A 44 -2.35 -7.39 23.83
CA GLU A 44 -3.05 -6.13 24.12
C GLU A 44 -2.18 -4.90 23.84
N ASP A 45 -0.86 -5.00 24.07
CA ASP A 45 0.11 -3.95 23.73
C ASP A 45 0.18 -3.70 22.21
N ALA A 46 0.11 -4.75 21.40
CA ALA A 46 0.13 -4.64 19.95
C ALA A 46 -1.18 -3.99 19.42
N LYS A 47 -2.33 -4.35 20.02
CA LYS A 47 -3.62 -3.72 19.72
C LYS A 47 -3.63 -2.23 20.10
N GLN A 48 -3.05 -1.88 21.25
CA GLN A 48 -2.96 -0.50 21.70
C GLN A 48 -2.08 0.33 20.76
N ARG A 49 -0.89 -0.18 20.39
CA ARG A 49 -0.01 0.46 19.39
C ARG A 49 -0.70 0.67 18.05
N GLU A 50 -1.55 -0.26 17.64
CA GLU A 50 -2.32 -0.12 16.40
C GLU A 50 -3.39 0.98 16.49
N ARG A 51 -4.10 1.06 17.62
CA ARG A 51 -5.09 2.12 17.86
C ARG A 51 -4.44 3.50 17.86
N ASP A 52 -3.28 3.64 18.50
CA ASP A 52 -2.59 4.92 18.58
C ASP A 52 -1.98 5.32 17.24
N PHE A 53 -1.46 4.37 16.47
CA PHE A 53 -1.03 4.61 15.09
C PHE A 53 -2.20 5.07 14.20
N ARG A 54 -3.36 4.40 14.28
CA ARG A 54 -4.57 4.81 13.56
C ARG A 54 -5.01 6.23 13.95
N LYS A 55 -4.95 6.59 15.24
CA LYS A 55 -5.27 7.95 15.70
C LYS A 55 -4.31 8.99 15.10
N LYS A 56 -2.99 8.69 15.09
CA LYS A 56 -1.97 9.55 14.46
C LYS A 56 -2.29 9.78 12.99
N LEU A 57 -2.57 8.72 12.23
CA LEU A 57 -2.92 8.83 10.81
C LEU A 57 -4.19 9.66 10.59
N ASN A 58 -5.21 9.45 11.42
CA ASN A 58 -6.47 10.19 11.31
C ASN A 58 -6.29 11.68 11.61
N GLN A 59 -5.53 12.02 12.65
CA GLN A 59 -5.20 13.41 12.97
C GLN A 59 -4.42 14.08 11.83
N ALA A 60 -3.34 13.45 11.36
CA ALA A 60 -2.53 13.98 10.27
C ALA A 60 -3.37 14.18 8.99
N ALA A 61 -4.20 13.21 8.63
CA ALA A 61 -5.03 13.31 7.44
C ALA A 61 -6.08 14.44 7.54
N ARG A 62 -6.61 14.73 8.74
CA ARG A 62 -7.52 15.85 8.99
C ARG A 62 -6.83 17.21 8.93
N GLU A 63 -5.60 17.31 9.45
CA GLU A 63 -4.77 18.51 9.36
C GLU A 63 -4.43 18.83 7.90
N ILE A 64 -4.14 17.82 7.08
CA ILE A 64 -3.81 18.01 5.66
C ILE A 64 -4.99 18.59 4.86
N VAL A 65 -6.21 18.18 5.20
CA VAL A 65 -7.42 18.59 4.45
C VAL A 65 -8.09 19.85 5.01
N SER A 66 -7.70 20.33 6.19
CA SER A 66 -8.33 21.48 6.86
C SER A 66 -8.26 22.76 6.03
N ASP A 67 -7.20 22.90 5.23
CA ASP A 67 -6.93 24.10 4.43
C ASP A 67 -7.39 23.94 2.97
N SER A 68 -8.18 22.90 2.68
CA SER A 68 -8.67 22.58 1.34
C SER A 68 -10.19 22.69 1.24
N ILE A 69 -10.73 22.51 0.02
CA ILE A 69 -12.17 22.43 -0.21
C ILE A 69 -12.85 21.29 0.58
N HIS A 70 -12.06 20.34 1.08
CA HIS A 70 -12.52 19.16 1.82
C HIS A 70 -12.56 19.39 3.35
N ALA A 71 -12.34 20.60 3.85
CA ALA A 71 -12.27 20.92 5.28
C ALA A 71 -13.52 20.50 6.09
N ARG A 72 -14.69 20.48 5.45
CA ARG A 72 -15.97 20.09 6.08
C ARG A 72 -16.32 18.61 5.90
N VAL A 73 -15.51 17.86 5.15
CA VAL A 73 -15.75 16.45 4.85
C VAL A 73 -15.37 15.60 6.04
N LYS A 74 -16.30 14.75 6.51
CA LYS A 74 -16.04 13.85 7.64
C LYS A 74 -15.16 12.69 7.20
N LEU A 75 -13.86 12.82 7.48
CA LEU A 75 -12.82 11.82 7.20
C LEU A 75 -12.62 10.85 8.36
N ILE A 76 -12.53 9.56 8.02
CA ILE A 76 -12.08 8.50 8.92
C ILE A 76 -10.96 7.69 8.25
N VAL A 77 -9.84 7.54 8.96
CA VAL A 77 -8.76 6.63 8.57
C VAL A 77 -8.91 5.31 9.32
N HIS A 78 -8.96 4.23 8.55
CA HIS A 78 -9.05 2.85 8.99
C HIS A 78 -7.73 2.13 8.77
N ARG A 79 -7.48 1.13 9.61
CA ARG A 79 -6.39 0.18 9.42
C ARG A 79 -6.97 -1.22 9.60
N PRO A 80 -7.28 -1.93 8.50
CA PRO A 80 -7.95 -3.22 8.57
C PRO A 80 -7.10 -4.29 9.26
N ASP A 81 -7.75 -5.13 10.07
CA ASP A 81 -7.16 -6.38 10.55
C ASP A 81 -7.19 -7.45 9.45
N TYR A 82 -6.36 -8.48 9.61
CA TYR A 82 -6.25 -9.62 8.71
C TYR A 82 -6.49 -10.94 9.46
N ASP A 83 -7.03 -11.93 8.77
CA ASP A 83 -7.32 -13.28 9.27
C ASP A 83 -6.44 -14.35 8.58
N GLN A 84 -6.65 -15.62 8.92
CA GLN A 84 -5.93 -16.73 8.29
C GLN A 84 -6.26 -16.88 6.81
N ASP A 85 -7.47 -16.52 6.39
CA ASP A 85 -7.87 -16.57 4.98
C ASP A 85 -7.09 -15.54 4.15
N SER A 86 -6.92 -14.34 4.69
CA SER A 86 -6.09 -13.28 4.13
C SER A 86 -4.64 -13.76 3.96
N LYS A 87 -4.09 -14.48 4.95
CA LYS A 87 -2.73 -15.06 4.83
C LYS A 87 -2.64 -16.07 3.69
N ARG A 88 -3.58 -17.02 3.63
CA ARG A 88 -3.63 -18.07 2.60
C ARG A 88 -3.79 -17.49 1.20
N GLN A 89 -4.70 -16.54 1.03
CA GLN A 89 -4.93 -15.86 -0.25
C GLN A 89 -3.69 -15.07 -0.69
N TYR A 90 -3.06 -14.35 0.24
CA TYR A 90 -1.85 -13.60 -0.06
C TYR A 90 -0.72 -14.51 -0.56
N ILE A 91 -0.45 -15.61 0.16
CA ILE A 91 0.61 -16.55 -0.21
C ILE A 91 0.38 -17.11 -1.62
N ARG A 92 -0.86 -17.54 -1.90
CA ARG A 92 -1.23 -18.06 -3.22
C ARG A 92 -0.98 -17.04 -4.34
N LEU A 93 -1.51 -15.81 -4.18
CA LEU A 93 -1.37 -14.77 -5.20
C LEU A 93 0.08 -14.30 -5.36
N SER A 94 0.82 -14.18 -4.25
CA SER A 94 2.24 -13.81 -4.27
C SER A 94 3.05 -14.87 -5.04
N GLN A 95 2.86 -16.16 -4.76
CA GLN A 95 3.56 -17.25 -5.47
C GLN A 95 3.40 -17.19 -7.00
N GLU A 96 2.22 -16.83 -7.50
CA GLU A 96 1.98 -16.65 -8.94
C GLU A 96 2.76 -15.46 -9.54
N LEU A 97 2.94 -14.40 -8.77
CA LEU A 97 3.53 -13.13 -9.22
C LEU A 97 5.05 -13.08 -9.02
N MET A 98 5.57 -13.81 -8.04
CA MET A 98 6.98 -13.77 -7.64
C MET A 98 7.98 -14.02 -8.78
N PRO A 99 7.79 -14.96 -9.72
CA PRO A 99 8.74 -15.16 -10.81
C PRO A 99 8.96 -13.90 -11.65
N VAL A 100 7.89 -13.18 -11.95
CA VAL A 100 7.91 -11.94 -12.74
C VAL A 100 8.52 -10.79 -11.92
N VAL A 101 8.10 -10.66 -10.66
CA VAL A 101 8.61 -9.62 -9.75
C VAL A 101 10.11 -9.78 -9.53
N GLN A 102 10.58 -11.00 -9.28
CA GLN A 102 12.00 -11.31 -9.10
C GLN A 102 12.82 -11.10 -10.37
N GLU A 103 12.26 -11.37 -11.55
CA GLU A 103 12.94 -11.08 -12.82
C GLU A 103 13.19 -9.57 -12.98
N ILE A 104 12.18 -8.74 -12.69
CA ILE A 104 12.30 -7.28 -12.79
C ILE A 104 13.22 -6.74 -11.69
N ALA A 105 13.07 -7.22 -10.44
CA ALA A 105 13.93 -6.85 -9.32
C ALA A 105 15.40 -7.16 -9.62
N ARG A 106 15.73 -8.34 -10.16
CA ARG A 106 17.11 -8.69 -10.54
C ARG A 106 17.75 -7.72 -11.54
N LYS A 107 16.97 -7.16 -12.45
CA LYS A 107 17.45 -6.14 -13.41
C LYS A 107 17.61 -4.76 -12.78
N THR A 108 16.89 -4.51 -11.69
CA THR A 108 16.79 -3.20 -11.05
C THR A 108 17.77 -3.03 -9.88
N LEU A 109 18.03 -4.11 -9.13
CA LEU A 109 18.94 -4.11 -7.98
C LEU A 109 20.34 -3.55 -8.31
N PRO A 110 20.99 -3.88 -9.45
CA PRO A 110 22.28 -3.29 -9.78
C PRO A 110 22.22 -1.76 -9.92
N LEU A 111 21.11 -1.21 -10.44
CA LEU A 111 20.93 0.24 -10.58
C LEU A 111 20.89 0.92 -9.21
N LEU A 112 20.17 0.31 -8.25
CA LEU A 112 20.09 0.77 -6.87
C LEU A 112 21.42 0.63 -6.11
N GLU A 113 22.18 -0.43 -6.36
CA GLU A 113 23.51 -0.61 -5.80
C GLU A 113 24.47 0.49 -6.27
N HIS A 114 24.37 0.93 -7.53
CA HIS A 114 25.16 2.08 -8.04
C HIS A 114 24.74 3.42 -7.42
N GLU A 115 23.46 3.62 -7.06
CA GLU A 115 23.01 4.82 -6.35
C GLU A 115 23.52 4.87 -4.90
N THR A 116 23.51 3.71 -4.22
CA THR A 116 23.87 3.58 -2.81
C THR A 116 25.37 3.44 -2.58
N SER A 117 26.13 3.04 -3.61
CA SER A 117 27.59 2.93 -3.55
C SER A 117 28.28 4.28 -3.41
N ALA A 118 29.27 4.36 -2.53
CA ALA A 118 30.13 5.53 -2.32
C ALA A 118 31.15 5.71 -3.46
N GLU A 119 30.67 5.73 -4.71
CA GLU A 119 31.53 5.98 -5.86
C GLU A 119 31.81 7.48 -6.02
N PHE A 120 33.00 7.74 -6.58
CA PHE A 120 33.42 9.07 -6.95
C PHE A 120 32.83 9.40 -8.31
N GLU A 121 31.95 10.41 -8.39
CA GLU A 121 31.57 10.97 -9.68
C GLU A 121 32.81 11.57 -10.33
N ARG A 122 33.31 10.90 -11.37
CA ARG A 122 34.45 11.32 -12.16
C ARG A 122 34.07 12.52 -13.05
N ASN A 123 35.08 13.18 -13.61
CA ASN A 123 34.88 14.23 -14.61
C ASN A 123 34.03 15.42 -14.13
N ARG A 124 34.29 15.92 -12.93
CA ARG A 124 33.76 17.19 -12.41
C ARG A 124 34.81 18.30 -12.49
N TYR A 125 34.36 19.55 -12.59
CA TYR A 125 35.24 20.73 -12.56
C TYR A 125 35.87 20.97 -11.18
N TYR A 126 35.26 20.43 -10.12
CA TYR A 126 35.71 20.52 -8.74
C TYR A 126 35.31 19.27 -7.97
N GLY A 127 36.08 18.91 -6.94
CA GLY A 127 35.85 17.67 -6.19
C GLY A 127 36.97 17.40 -5.19
N SER A 128 36.73 16.47 -4.29
CA SER A 128 37.64 16.13 -3.19
C SER A 128 38.85 15.29 -3.64
N ARG A 129 38.83 14.73 -4.84
CA ARG A 129 39.92 13.89 -5.38
C ARG A 129 40.28 14.33 -6.80
N PHE A 130 41.56 14.62 -7.05
CA PHE A 130 42.06 14.90 -8.38
C PHE A 130 42.28 13.61 -9.19
N GLN A 131 41.97 13.63 -10.48
CA GLN A 131 42.07 12.50 -11.41
C GLN A 131 43.10 12.80 -12.48
N ALA A 132 44.36 12.39 -12.26
CA ALA A 132 45.45 12.66 -13.19
C ALA A 132 45.19 12.11 -14.61
N ASP A 133 44.54 10.95 -14.72
CA ASP A 133 44.22 10.30 -15.99
C ASP A 133 43.26 11.13 -16.87
N SER A 134 42.45 11.99 -16.24
CA SER A 134 41.48 12.85 -16.95
C SER A 134 42.12 14.12 -17.53
N VAL A 135 43.34 14.48 -17.11
CA VAL A 135 44.09 15.65 -17.61
C VAL A 135 44.39 15.55 -19.11
N ALA A 136 44.53 14.32 -19.62
CA ALA A 136 44.78 14.05 -21.02
C ALA A 136 43.65 14.52 -21.95
N TYR A 137 42.40 14.58 -21.47
CA TYR A 137 41.23 14.92 -22.26
C TYR A 137 41.01 16.43 -22.43
N ARG A 138 41.79 17.27 -21.71
CA ARG A 138 41.77 18.75 -21.80
C ARG A 138 40.38 19.40 -21.66
N ASP A 139 39.45 18.72 -21.00
CA ASP A 139 38.05 19.14 -20.84
C ASP A 139 37.81 19.91 -19.52
N TYR A 140 38.88 20.19 -18.78
CA TYR A 140 38.88 20.87 -17.46
C TYR A 140 38.11 20.13 -16.36
N ARG A 141 37.76 18.87 -16.57
CA ARG A 141 36.97 18.05 -15.64
C ARG A 141 37.87 17.08 -14.89
N TYR A 142 38.82 17.64 -14.12
CA TYR A 142 39.89 16.83 -13.53
C TYR A 142 39.62 16.33 -12.12
N PHE A 143 38.45 16.58 -11.58
CA PHE A 143 38.14 16.27 -10.19
C PHE A 143 37.02 15.27 -10.10
N ALA A 144 37.05 14.48 -9.04
CA ALA A 144 35.96 13.63 -8.65
C ALA A 144 35.45 14.00 -7.26
N LYS A 145 34.13 14.00 -7.12
CA LYS A 145 33.45 14.30 -5.87
C LYS A 145 32.93 13.00 -5.29
N LYS A 146 33.25 12.73 -4.02
CA LYS A 146 32.70 11.59 -3.30
C LYS A 146 31.18 11.76 -3.20
N ARG A 147 30.39 10.84 -3.76
CA ARG A 147 28.96 10.80 -3.44
C ARG A 147 28.84 10.43 -1.97
N THR A 148 28.04 11.18 -1.22
CA THR A 148 27.58 10.71 0.08
C THR A 148 26.63 9.55 -0.21
N PRO A 149 26.96 8.30 0.19
CA PRO A 149 26.07 7.17 -0.04
C PRO A 149 24.74 7.48 0.63
N SER A 150 23.65 7.41 -0.14
CA SER A 150 22.31 7.45 0.44
C SER A 150 22.07 6.10 1.12
N GLU A 151 21.64 6.10 2.38
CA GLU A 151 21.37 4.86 3.14
C GLU A 151 20.14 4.09 2.63
N SER A 152 19.34 4.70 1.73
CA SER A 152 18.14 4.11 1.14
C SER A 152 18.00 4.50 -0.34
N PRO A 153 17.21 3.74 -1.14
CA PRO A 153 16.88 4.11 -2.51
C PRO A 153 16.43 5.56 -2.62
N SER A 154 16.74 6.22 -3.74
CA SER A 154 16.34 7.61 -3.98
C SER A 154 14.83 7.79 -4.13
N LEU A 155 14.08 6.69 -4.29
CA LEU A 155 12.66 6.63 -4.59
C LEU A 155 11.80 6.21 -3.39
N VAL A 156 10.65 6.87 -3.23
CA VAL A 156 9.51 6.40 -2.42
C VAL A 156 8.29 6.23 -3.30
N VAL A 157 7.51 5.18 -3.07
CA VAL A 157 6.31 4.86 -3.86
C VAL A 157 5.05 4.95 -3.00
N GLY A 158 4.09 5.77 -3.42
CA GLY A 158 2.72 5.74 -2.93
C GLY A 158 1.81 5.04 -3.93
N LEU A 159 0.98 4.12 -3.46
CA LEU A 159 0.00 3.43 -4.27
C LEU A 159 -1.41 3.65 -3.70
N ARG A 160 -2.21 4.43 -4.43
CA ARG A 160 -3.62 4.63 -4.17
C ARG A 160 -4.44 3.57 -4.90
N VAL A 161 -5.37 2.94 -4.20
CA VAL A 161 -6.32 2.00 -4.77
C VAL A 161 -7.73 2.53 -4.59
N ASP A 162 -8.41 2.82 -5.70
CA ASP A 162 -9.83 3.14 -5.67
C ASP A 162 -10.63 1.91 -5.18
N GLU A 163 -11.39 2.09 -4.10
CA GLU A 163 -12.28 1.09 -3.51
C GLU A 163 -13.75 1.43 -3.75
N SER A 164 -14.06 2.18 -4.80
CA SER A 164 -15.44 2.42 -5.21
C SER A 164 -16.12 1.17 -5.81
N ALA A 165 -17.44 1.23 -5.92
CA ALA A 165 -18.28 0.15 -6.42
C ALA A 165 -17.95 -0.26 -7.86
N SER A 166 -17.47 0.68 -8.69
CA SER A 166 -17.15 0.45 -10.10
C SER A 166 -15.95 -0.49 -10.30
N MET A 167 -15.10 -0.63 -9.26
CA MET A 167 -13.99 -1.57 -9.24
C MET A 167 -14.44 -3.03 -9.08
N SER A 168 -15.68 -3.29 -8.65
CA SER A 168 -16.23 -4.66 -8.57
C SER A 168 -16.46 -5.30 -9.94
N ALA A 169 -16.56 -4.49 -11.00
CA ALA A 169 -16.86 -4.97 -12.33
C ALA A 169 -15.62 -5.52 -13.06
N PHE A 170 -15.84 -6.43 -14.01
CA PHE A 170 -14.84 -6.90 -14.98
C PHE A 170 -13.50 -7.41 -14.40
N GLY A 171 -13.47 -7.88 -13.14
CA GLY A 171 -12.25 -8.34 -12.49
C GLY A 171 -11.23 -7.23 -12.19
N ARG A 172 -11.65 -5.96 -12.22
CA ARG A 172 -10.78 -4.78 -12.02
C ARG A 172 -10.15 -4.79 -10.63
N LEU A 173 -10.94 -5.03 -9.60
CA LEU A 173 -10.47 -5.14 -8.21
C LEU A 173 -9.44 -6.27 -8.05
N GLU A 174 -9.65 -7.42 -8.68
CA GLU A 174 -8.71 -8.53 -8.60
C GLU A 174 -7.39 -8.20 -9.30
N ALA A 175 -7.45 -7.55 -10.46
CA ALA A 175 -6.26 -7.04 -11.15
C ALA A 175 -5.52 -5.99 -10.31
N ALA A 176 -6.26 -5.06 -9.68
CA ALA A 176 -5.71 -4.07 -8.75
C ALA A 176 -5.01 -4.73 -7.57
N LYS A 177 -5.65 -5.70 -6.90
CA LYS A 177 -5.04 -6.48 -5.82
C LYS A 177 -3.73 -7.15 -6.26
N ARG A 178 -3.74 -7.83 -7.41
CA ARG A 178 -2.52 -8.48 -7.94
C ARG A 178 -1.42 -7.47 -8.23
N ALA A 179 -1.75 -6.31 -8.78
CA ALA A 179 -0.78 -5.24 -9.02
C ALA A 179 -0.21 -4.68 -7.72
N VAL A 180 -1.06 -4.44 -6.72
CA VAL A 180 -0.67 -3.99 -5.38
C VAL A 180 0.30 -4.97 -4.72
N ILE A 181 0.02 -6.28 -4.78
CA ILE A 181 0.92 -7.31 -4.27
C ILE A 181 2.27 -7.27 -5.00
N ALA A 182 2.25 -7.22 -6.33
CA ALA A 182 3.48 -7.20 -7.12
C ALA A 182 4.35 -5.97 -6.82
N VAL A 183 3.74 -4.79 -6.68
CA VAL A 183 4.43 -3.55 -6.31
C VAL A 183 4.98 -3.66 -4.89
N TYR A 184 4.20 -4.16 -3.94
CA TYR A 184 4.64 -4.31 -2.56
C TYR A 184 5.83 -5.27 -2.45
N GLU A 185 5.77 -6.44 -3.09
CA GLU A 185 6.89 -7.40 -3.09
C GLU A 185 8.12 -6.84 -3.81
N PHE A 186 7.93 -6.15 -4.95
CA PHE A 186 9.02 -5.49 -5.66
C PHE A 186 9.72 -4.44 -4.80
N CYS A 187 8.95 -3.54 -4.18
CA CYS A 187 9.48 -2.50 -3.31
C CYS A 187 10.21 -3.10 -2.12
N ARG A 188 9.70 -4.19 -1.53
CA ARG A 188 10.38 -4.90 -0.44
C ARG A 188 11.71 -5.52 -0.86
N LEU A 189 11.75 -6.19 -2.02
CA LEU A 189 13.00 -6.77 -2.55
C LEU A 189 14.04 -5.69 -2.82
N CYS A 190 13.60 -4.53 -3.31
CA CYS A 190 14.46 -3.39 -3.65
C CYS A 190 14.70 -2.42 -2.49
N GLN A 191 14.14 -2.70 -1.30
CA GLN A 191 14.21 -1.83 -0.11
C GLN A 191 13.67 -0.40 -0.33
N ILE A 192 12.70 -0.25 -1.25
CA ILE A 192 12.03 1.00 -1.58
C ILE A 192 10.89 1.22 -0.56
N PRO A 193 10.85 2.36 0.15
CA PRO A 193 9.75 2.66 1.05
C PRO A 193 8.43 2.78 0.28
N VAL A 194 7.35 2.23 0.84
CA VAL A 194 6.05 2.16 0.18
C VAL A 194 4.91 2.55 1.11
N VAL A 195 3.94 3.30 0.59
CA VAL A 195 2.65 3.57 1.23
C VAL A 195 1.54 3.03 0.33
N ILE A 196 0.62 2.25 0.87
CA ILE A 196 -0.49 1.66 0.11
C ILE A 196 -1.79 1.96 0.81
N TYR A 197 -2.58 2.89 0.28
CA TYR A 197 -3.88 3.26 0.84
C TYR A 197 -4.99 2.96 -0.15
N GLY A 198 -6.10 2.44 0.35
CA GLY A 198 -7.36 2.37 -0.39
C GLY A 198 -8.29 3.51 0.02
N ASP A 199 -9.19 3.92 -0.86
CA ASP A 199 -10.13 4.98 -0.55
C ASP A 199 -11.54 4.72 -1.09
N THR A 200 -12.53 5.11 -0.28
CA THR A 200 -13.93 5.15 -0.68
C THR A 200 -14.60 6.36 -0.04
N ALA A 201 -15.68 6.82 -0.64
CA ALA A 201 -16.52 7.90 -0.15
C ALA A 201 -17.92 7.41 0.16
N ASP A 202 -18.64 8.19 0.97
CA ASP A 202 -20.08 8.01 1.23
C ASP A 202 -20.44 6.65 1.83
N VAL A 203 -19.69 6.22 2.85
CA VAL A 203 -20.06 5.06 3.67
C VAL A 203 -21.29 5.40 4.53
N SER A 204 -21.35 6.62 5.07
CA SER A 204 -22.52 7.15 5.79
C SER A 204 -22.52 8.68 5.86
N LYS A 205 -23.60 9.29 6.37
CA LYS A 205 -23.65 10.76 6.66
C LYS A 205 -22.62 11.21 7.71
N LEU A 206 -22.08 10.28 8.49
CA LEU A 206 -21.05 10.53 9.50
C LEU A 206 -19.64 10.18 9.00
N GLU A 207 -19.54 9.49 7.86
CA GLU A 207 -18.31 9.01 7.25
C GLU A 207 -18.41 9.24 5.73
N GLN A 208 -18.12 10.48 5.34
CA GLN A 208 -18.20 10.93 3.95
C GLN A 208 -16.94 10.55 3.17
N MET A 209 -15.80 10.37 3.86
CA MET A 209 -14.56 9.87 3.27
C MET A 209 -13.91 8.85 4.20
N SER A 210 -13.50 7.73 3.62
CA SER A 210 -12.84 6.63 4.30
C SER A 210 -11.52 6.32 3.60
N LEU A 211 -10.43 6.38 4.35
CA LEU A 211 -9.12 5.91 3.90
C LEU A 211 -8.74 4.62 4.62
N TYR A 212 -8.28 3.62 3.89
CA TYR A 212 -7.79 2.36 4.42
C TYR A 212 -6.28 2.29 4.28
N ALA A 213 -5.56 2.48 5.38
CA ALA A 213 -4.10 2.42 5.42
C ALA A 213 -3.62 0.96 5.52
N TYR A 214 -3.26 0.35 4.38
CA TYR A 214 -2.82 -1.04 4.32
C TYR A 214 -1.34 -1.22 4.66
N ALA A 215 -0.49 -0.36 4.09
CA ALA A 215 0.95 -0.33 4.35
C ALA A 215 1.42 1.12 4.46
N ASP A 216 2.35 1.40 5.37
CA ASP A 216 2.91 2.74 5.56
C ASP A 216 4.38 2.66 5.99
N PHE A 217 5.25 3.48 5.39
CA PHE A 217 6.68 3.45 5.70
C PHE A 217 7.03 3.97 7.10
N ASP A 218 6.15 4.72 7.80
CA ASP A 218 6.38 5.15 9.19
C ASP A 218 6.37 3.96 10.16
N LYS A 219 5.62 2.91 9.82
CA LYS A 219 5.50 1.70 10.64
C LYS A 219 5.58 0.47 9.73
N PRO A 220 6.79 0.13 9.24
CA PRO A 220 6.97 -1.06 8.41
C PRO A 220 6.61 -2.30 9.23
N ASP A 221 5.52 -2.98 8.86
CA ASP A 221 5.11 -4.26 9.44
C ASP A 221 5.11 -5.32 8.35
N VAL A 222 5.83 -6.41 8.58
CA VAL A 222 5.88 -7.56 7.66
C VAL A 222 4.48 -8.14 7.42
N HIS A 223 3.56 -7.96 8.37
CA HIS A 223 2.19 -8.43 8.30
C HIS A 223 1.26 -7.49 7.52
N ASP A 224 1.70 -6.28 7.15
CA ASP A 224 0.90 -5.37 6.30
C ASP A 224 0.55 -6.02 4.96
N ARG A 225 1.39 -6.94 4.49
CA ARG A 225 1.14 -7.76 3.31
C ARG A 225 -0.21 -8.47 3.35
N TYR A 226 -0.62 -8.97 4.52
CA TYR A 226 -1.88 -9.68 4.67
C TYR A 226 -3.09 -8.72 4.68
N ARG A 227 -2.90 -7.48 5.13
CA ARG A 227 -3.93 -6.45 5.11
C ARG A 227 -4.35 -6.11 3.67
N LEU A 228 -3.45 -6.25 2.70
CA LEU A 228 -3.73 -6.02 1.28
C LEU A 228 -4.89 -6.90 0.76
N MET A 229 -5.17 -8.05 1.38
CA MET A 229 -6.31 -8.89 0.98
C MET A 229 -7.66 -8.28 1.34
N ARG A 230 -7.68 -7.31 2.26
CA ARG A 230 -8.85 -6.56 2.72
C ARG A 230 -9.20 -5.37 1.83
N ILE A 231 -8.46 -5.16 0.74
CA ILE A 231 -8.87 -4.26 -0.34
C ILE A 231 -10.20 -4.78 -0.90
N GLN A 232 -11.22 -3.93 -1.04
CA GLN A 232 -12.49 -4.37 -1.59
C GLN A 232 -13.26 -3.22 -2.22
N ALA A 233 -14.11 -3.51 -3.21
CA ALA A 233 -15.04 -2.52 -3.74
C ALA A 233 -16.13 -2.22 -2.71
N ARG A 234 -16.44 -0.94 -2.53
CA ARG A 234 -17.35 -0.40 -1.52
C ARG A 234 -18.35 0.55 -2.18
N SER A 235 -18.24 1.85 -1.94
CA SER A 235 -19.26 2.86 -2.28
C SER A 235 -18.73 3.81 -3.37
N ASN A 236 -18.68 5.11 -3.10
CA ASN A 236 -18.24 6.13 -4.06
C ASN A 236 -16.73 6.41 -3.93
N ASN A 237 -16.21 7.39 -4.67
CA ASN A 237 -14.82 7.86 -4.60
C ASN A 237 -14.74 9.40 -4.50
N ARG A 238 -13.77 9.91 -3.73
CA ARG A 238 -13.46 11.34 -3.61
C ARG A 238 -11.97 11.56 -3.85
N ASP A 239 -11.59 11.37 -5.10
CA ASP A 239 -10.20 11.19 -5.53
C ASP A 239 -9.27 12.34 -5.14
N GLY A 240 -9.70 13.60 -5.32
CA GLY A 240 -8.83 14.76 -5.03
C GLY A 240 -8.42 14.84 -3.56
N MET A 241 -9.31 14.45 -2.64
CA MET A 241 -9.01 14.39 -1.22
C MET A 241 -8.01 13.27 -0.91
N ALA A 242 -8.20 12.07 -1.49
CA ALA A 242 -7.30 10.94 -1.32
C ALA A 242 -5.90 11.25 -1.88
N LEU A 243 -5.82 11.82 -3.08
CA LEU A 243 -4.57 12.24 -3.71
C LEU A 243 -3.82 13.25 -2.87
N ARG A 244 -4.51 14.25 -2.31
CA ARG A 244 -3.91 15.26 -1.43
C ARG A 244 -3.27 14.63 -0.21
N ILE A 245 -4.02 13.77 0.50
CA ILE A 245 -3.53 13.10 1.72
C ILE A 245 -2.31 12.22 1.41
N MET A 246 -2.37 11.42 0.34
CA MET A 246 -1.26 10.57 -0.04
C MET A 246 -0.04 11.35 -0.55
N ALA A 247 -0.24 12.41 -1.33
CA ALA A 247 0.85 13.21 -1.85
C ALA A 247 1.58 13.95 -0.72
N GLU A 248 0.87 14.54 0.24
CA GLU A 248 1.49 15.16 1.41
C GLU A 248 2.25 14.14 2.26
N ARG A 249 1.73 12.91 2.38
CA ARG A 249 2.44 11.81 3.03
C ARG A 249 3.78 11.51 2.35
N LEU A 250 3.83 11.49 1.02
CA LEU A 250 5.07 11.30 0.26
C LEU A 250 6.02 12.50 0.38
N VAL A 251 5.50 13.73 0.46
CA VAL A 251 6.33 14.94 0.64
C VAL A 251 7.16 14.87 1.92
N GLN A 252 6.62 14.29 2.99
CA GLN A 252 7.31 14.09 4.26
C GLN A 252 8.44 13.06 4.22
N ALA A 253 8.50 12.24 3.16
CA ALA A 253 9.53 11.22 3.01
C ALA A 253 10.89 11.84 2.62
N PRO A 254 12.01 11.37 3.19
CA PRO A 254 13.34 11.91 2.90
C PRO A 254 13.86 11.60 1.49
N GLN A 255 13.21 10.68 0.76
CA GLN A 255 13.58 10.28 -0.59
C GLN A 255 13.46 11.43 -1.59
N GLN A 256 14.39 11.49 -2.55
CA GLN A 256 14.43 12.57 -3.55
C GLN A 256 13.28 12.45 -4.54
N THR A 257 13.10 11.25 -5.10
CA THR A 257 12.06 10.93 -6.07
C THR A 257 10.83 10.41 -5.32
N LYS A 258 9.67 11.03 -5.56
CA LYS A 258 8.39 10.65 -4.94
C LYS A 258 7.42 10.29 -6.04
N LEU A 259 6.97 9.05 -6.09
CA LEU A 259 6.04 8.56 -7.13
C LEU A 259 4.72 8.18 -6.49
N LEU A 260 3.63 8.86 -6.87
CA LEU A 260 2.26 8.51 -6.49
C LEU A 260 1.53 7.88 -7.68
N ILE A 261 1.16 6.61 -7.52
CA ILE A 261 0.41 5.84 -8.51
C ILE A 261 -1.04 5.74 -8.05
N SER A 262 -1.98 6.11 -8.90
CA SER A 262 -3.42 5.98 -8.66
C SER A 262 -4.02 4.89 -9.54
N ILE A 263 -4.48 3.81 -8.92
CA ILE A 263 -5.25 2.75 -9.58
C ILE A 263 -6.73 3.10 -9.46
N SER A 264 -7.36 3.47 -10.57
CA SER A 264 -8.82 3.70 -10.62
C SER A 264 -9.36 3.30 -11.99
N ASP A 265 -10.68 3.30 -12.14
CA ASP A 265 -11.33 3.10 -13.43
C ASP A 265 -11.69 4.40 -14.15
N GLY A 266 -11.45 5.56 -13.52
CA GLY A 266 -11.40 6.87 -14.19
C GLY A 266 -12.55 7.82 -13.94
N GLN A 267 -13.55 7.44 -13.13
CA GLN A 267 -14.72 8.27 -12.91
C GLN A 267 -14.74 8.82 -11.47
N PRO A 268 -14.36 10.08 -11.22
CA PRO A 268 -14.49 10.68 -9.90
C PRO A 268 -15.96 11.05 -9.62
N LYS A 269 -16.57 10.43 -8.60
CA LYS A 269 -17.98 10.55 -8.25
C LYS A 269 -18.22 10.33 -6.75
N ALA A 270 -18.67 11.39 -6.05
CA ALA A 270 -19.19 11.32 -4.67
C ALA A 270 -20.50 12.10 -4.47
N MET A 271 -21.17 11.91 -3.32
CA MET A 271 -22.34 12.67 -2.88
C MET A 271 -21.98 14.15 -2.60
N ASP A 272 -23.01 15.02 -2.60
CA ASP A 272 -22.91 16.47 -2.43
C ASP A 272 -22.03 17.14 -3.50
N ASP A 273 -22.53 17.16 -4.74
CA ASP A 273 -22.04 17.94 -5.90
C ASP A 273 -20.60 17.66 -6.37
N TYR A 274 -19.87 16.72 -5.78
CA TYR A 274 -18.52 16.33 -6.21
C TYR A 274 -18.57 15.36 -7.39
N THR A 275 -18.84 15.91 -8.58
CA THR A 275 -18.91 15.16 -9.85
C THR A 275 -18.37 15.99 -11.01
N GLY A 276 -18.04 15.32 -12.11
CA GLY A 276 -17.70 15.96 -13.39
C GLY A 276 -16.56 16.97 -13.28
N SER A 277 -16.78 18.18 -13.81
CA SER A 277 -15.73 19.21 -13.89
C SER A 277 -15.25 19.72 -12.54
N TYR A 278 -16.07 19.66 -11.48
CA TYR A 278 -15.65 20.12 -10.15
C TYR A 278 -14.61 19.17 -9.56
N ALA A 279 -14.87 17.86 -9.63
CA ALA A 279 -13.94 16.84 -9.18
C ALA A 279 -12.65 16.80 -10.03
N ALA A 280 -12.79 16.92 -11.36
CA ALA A 280 -11.64 16.97 -12.27
C ALA A 280 -10.72 18.16 -11.96
N ARG A 281 -11.27 19.37 -11.73
CA ARG A 281 -10.49 20.56 -11.38
C ARG A 281 -9.77 20.41 -10.03
N ASP A 282 -10.44 19.83 -9.03
CA ASP A 282 -9.84 19.58 -7.72
C ASP A 282 -8.65 18.60 -7.81
N MET A 283 -8.80 17.52 -8.57
CA MET A 283 -7.71 16.59 -8.85
C MET A 283 -6.56 17.28 -9.60
N GLN A 284 -6.84 18.01 -10.68
CA GLN A 284 -5.83 18.75 -11.45
C GLN A 284 -5.07 19.76 -10.58
N GLN A 285 -5.79 20.54 -9.77
CA GLN A 285 -5.17 21.51 -8.87
C GLN A 285 -4.26 20.83 -7.85
N THR A 286 -4.72 19.70 -7.29
CA THR A 286 -3.93 18.90 -6.35
C THR A 286 -2.68 18.34 -7.02
N ILE A 287 -2.80 17.76 -8.22
CA ILE A 287 -1.64 17.25 -8.98
C ILE A 287 -0.61 18.37 -9.20
N VAL A 288 -1.04 19.52 -9.73
CA VAL A 288 -0.14 20.66 -10.00
C VAL A 288 0.52 21.18 -8.71
N GLU A 289 -0.22 21.24 -7.60
CA GLU A 289 0.30 21.68 -6.31
C GLU A 289 1.44 20.77 -5.82
N TYR A 290 1.24 19.45 -5.88
CA TYR A 290 2.20 18.48 -5.35
C TYR A 290 3.34 18.15 -6.31
N GLU A 291 3.15 18.34 -7.62
CA GLU A 291 4.24 18.30 -8.59
C GLU A 291 5.29 19.37 -8.31
N ARG A 292 4.86 20.57 -7.91
CA ARG A 292 5.78 21.63 -7.45
C ARG A 292 6.53 21.26 -6.17
N LYS A 293 5.99 20.34 -5.37
CA LYS A 293 6.63 19.77 -4.18
C LYS A 293 7.47 18.51 -4.51
N GLY A 294 7.64 18.17 -5.78
CA GLY A 294 8.49 17.06 -6.23
C GLY A 294 7.82 15.69 -6.27
N VAL A 295 6.48 15.61 -6.24
CA VAL A 295 5.72 14.36 -6.38
C VAL A 295 5.35 14.13 -7.84
N ALA A 296 5.82 13.04 -8.44
CA ALA A 296 5.38 12.57 -9.74
C ALA A 296 4.09 11.77 -9.62
N PHE A 297 3.10 12.05 -10.46
CA PHE A 297 1.82 11.34 -10.49
C PHE A 297 1.72 10.42 -11.70
N LEU A 298 1.19 9.21 -11.47
CA LEU A 298 0.88 8.24 -12.52
C LEU A 298 -0.55 7.70 -12.30
N ALA A 299 -1.42 7.85 -13.29
CA ALA A 299 -2.73 7.21 -13.30
C ALA A 299 -2.64 5.85 -13.99
N SER A 300 -3.29 4.86 -13.41
CA SER A 300 -3.41 3.51 -13.93
C SER A 300 -4.89 3.19 -14.10
N ALA A 301 -5.42 3.42 -15.31
CA ALA A 301 -6.83 3.14 -15.62
C ALA A 301 -7.04 1.65 -15.82
N ILE A 302 -8.01 1.11 -15.10
CA ILE A 302 -8.51 -0.23 -15.33
C ILE A 302 -9.90 -0.14 -15.96
N GLY A 303 -9.99 0.22 -17.24
CA GLY A 303 -11.29 0.43 -17.88
C GLY A 303 -11.26 1.09 -19.25
N GLN A 304 -12.44 1.47 -19.73
CA GLN A 304 -12.64 2.12 -21.04
C GLN A 304 -12.65 3.65 -20.95
N ASP A 305 -12.67 4.24 -19.76
CA ASP A 305 -12.81 5.69 -19.54
C ASP A 305 -11.47 6.43 -19.61
N LYS A 306 -10.78 6.26 -20.75
CA LYS A 306 -9.43 6.79 -20.99
C LYS A 306 -9.42 8.31 -21.15
N ASP A 307 -10.44 8.85 -21.81
CA ASP A 307 -10.52 10.26 -22.16
C ASP A 307 -10.63 11.14 -20.90
N VAL A 308 -11.39 10.70 -19.90
CA VAL A 308 -11.55 11.43 -18.63
C VAL A 308 -10.24 11.46 -17.84
N ILE A 309 -9.50 10.34 -17.80
CA ILE A 309 -8.22 10.27 -17.08
C ILE A 309 -7.15 11.10 -17.79
N HIS A 310 -7.13 11.07 -19.11
CA HIS A 310 -6.25 11.90 -19.92
C HIS A 310 -6.42 13.39 -19.59
N ASP A 311 -7.66 13.85 -19.49
CA ASP A 311 -7.94 15.25 -19.18
C ASP A 311 -7.50 15.63 -17.76
N ILE A 312 -7.54 14.71 -16.80
CA ILE A 312 -7.19 14.97 -15.40
C ILE A 312 -5.67 14.90 -15.16
N TYR A 313 -4.99 13.88 -15.67
CA TYR A 313 -3.56 13.62 -15.39
C TYR A 313 -2.63 14.13 -16.49
N GLY A 314 -3.11 14.28 -17.73
CA GLY A 314 -2.32 14.63 -18.91
C GLY A 314 -1.82 13.42 -19.71
N GLN A 315 -1.42 13.68 -20.97
CA GLN A 315 -1.09 12.66 -21.99
C GLN A 315 -0.02 11.65 -21.56
N ASP A 316 1.01 12.10 -20.84
CA ASP A 316 2.20 11.29 -20.56
C ASP A 316 2.13 10.55 -19.21
N LYS A 317 1.06 10.72 -18.44
CA LYS A 317 0.96 10.26 -17.03
C LYS A 317 -0.07 9.16 -16.83
N PHE A 318 -0.41 8.44 -17.90
CA PHE A 318 -1.42 7.40 -17.89
C PHE A 318 -0.86 6.05 -18.38
N LEU A 319 -1.12 4.99 -17.61
CA LEU A 319 -0.86 3.61 -18.00
C LEU A 319 -2.15 2.93 -18.47
N ASP A 320 -2.27 2.71 -19.77
CA ASP A 320 -3.38 1.96 -20.36
C ASP A 320 -3.21 0.45 -20.16
N ILE A 321 -4.20 -0.14 -19.48
CA ILE A 321 -4.24 -1.57 -19.19
C ILE A 321 -5.50 -2.15 -19.83
N ALA A 322 -5.38 -2.47 -21.12
CA ALA A 322 -6.33 -3.34 -21.79
C ALA A 322 -6.24 -4.80 -21.29
N ASN A 323 -5.04 -5.24 -20.89
CA ASN A 323 -4.79 -6.61 -20.41
C ASN A 323 -4.50 -6.62 -18.90
N LEU A 324 -5.53 -6.96 -18.11
CA LEU A 324 -5.46 -7.08 -16.66
C LEU A 324 -4.38 -8.08 -16.16
N ARG A 325 -4.02 -9.08 -16.98
CA ARG A 325 -3.01 -10.09 -16.60
C ARG A 325 -1.59 -9.53 -16.64
N GLU A 326 -1.31 -8.61 -17.54
CA GLU A 326 0.00 -7.96 -17.67
C GLU A 326 0.19 -6.79 -16.70
N PHE A 327 -0.90 -6.34 -16.09
CA PHE A 327 -0.92 -5.14 -15.27
C PHE A 327 0.15 -5.14 -14.15
N PRO A 328 0.28 -6.20 -13.33
CA PRO A 328 1.27 -6.19 -12.25
C PRO A 328 2.70 -6.02 -12.78
N ALA A 329 3.03 -6.72 -13.88
CA ALA A 329 4.36 -6.68 -14.50
C ALA A 329 4.67 -5.29 -15.11
N ARG A 330 3.68 -4.69 -15.80
CA ARG A 330 3.84 -3.35 -16.38
C ARG A 330 4.03 -2.30 -15.30
N LEU A 331 3.26 -2.37 -14.22
CA LEU A 331 3.35 -1.39 -13.15
C LEU A 331 4.72 -1.42 -12.46
N VAL A 332 5.21 -2.63 -12.14
CA VAL A 332 6.55 -2.82 -11.56
C VAL A 332 7.64 -2.31 -12.52
N ARG A 333 7.53 -2.57 -13.83
CA ARG A 333 8.50 -2.04 -14.82
C ARG A 333 8.50 -0.51 -14.89
N ILE A 334 7.37 0.15 -14.70
CA ILE A 334 7.31 1.61 -14.69
C ILE A 334 7.97 2.15 -13.44
N ILE A 335 7.69 1.58 -12.27
CA ILE A 335 8.36 1.98 -11.01
C ILE A 335 9.88 1.85 -11.17
N ALA A 336 10.35 0.76 -11.78
CA ALA A 336 11.77 0.54 -12.04
C ALA A 336 12.42 1.58 -12.97
N ARG A 337 11.66 2.36 -13.74
CA ARG A 337 12.18 3.47 -14.58
C ARG A 337 12.32 4.79 -13.81
N TYR A 338 11.73 4.89 -12.63
CA TYR A 338 11.86 6.05 -11.73
C TYR A 338 13.03 5.88 -10.74
N LEU A 339 13.74 4.76 -10.84
CA LEU A 339 15.06 4.50 -10.27
C LEU A 339 16.10 4.80 -11.35
#